data_AF-A0A920MPS5-F1
#
_entry.id   AF-A0A920MPS5-F1
#
_cell.length_a   1.000
_cell.length_b   1.000
_cell.length_c   1.000
_cell.angle_alpha   90.00
_cell.angle_beta   90.00
_cell.angle_gamma   90.00
#
_symmetry.space_group_name_H-M   'P 1'
#
loop_
_entity.id
_entity.type
_entity.pdbx_description
1 polymer ?
#
loop_
_entity_poly.entity_id
_entity_poly.type
_entity_poly.pdbx_seq_one_letter_code
_entity_poly.pdbx_strand_id
1 'polypeptide(L)'
;MLKRKNIPHNVLNAKQHKSEAEVVARAGQKGAVTIATNMAGRGTDIKLGQGIKELGGLHIIGTERHESRRIDLQLRGRSGRQGDPGFSRFYLSLEDDLMRLFSSDRVASIMDRMGIEEGEVNFSEDGDEGDIKCTEKS
;
A
#
# COMPACT_ATOMS: atom_id res chain seq x y z
N MET A 1 16.00 -4.25 -4.49
CA MET A 1 15.97 -2.84 -4.05
C MET A 1 16.27 -2.68 -2.56
N LEU A 2 15.49 -3.25 -1.63
CA LEU A 2 15.71 -3.06 -0.18
C LEU A 2 17.05 -3.62 0.34
N LYS A 3 17.49 -4.79 -0.15
CA LYS A 3 18.82 -5.35 0.17
C LYS A 3 19.96 -4.39 -0.19
N ARG A 4 19.85 -3.67 -1.31
CA ARG A 4 20.87 -2.70 -1.76
C ARG A 4 20.94 -1.47 -0.86
N LYS A 5 19.81 -1.08 -0.25
CA LYS A 5 19.72 0.01 0.74
C LYS A 5 20.00 -0.44 2.17
N ASN A 6 20.39 -1.71 2.37
CA ASN A 6 20.65 -2.32 3.67
C ASN A 6 19.47 -2.18 4.66
N ILE A 7 18.24 -2.29 4.17
CA ILE A 7 17.02 -2.26 4.99
C ILE A 7 16.65 -3.69 5.37
N PRO A 8 16.66 -4.07 6.66
CA PRO A 8 16.21 -5.39 7.11
C PRO A 8 14.73 -5.58 6.78
N HIS A 9 14.38 -6.70 6.15
CA HIS A 9 13.00 -7.00 5.77
C HIS A 9 12.75 -8.50 5.73
N ASN A 10 11.49 -8.88 5.92
CA ASN A 10 10.99 -10.24 5.73
C ASN A 10 10.18 -10.33 4.43
N VAL A 11 10.24 -11.49 3.76
CA VAL A 11 9.47 -11.75 2.54
C VAL A 11 8.57 -12.95 2.76
N LEU A 12 7.27 -12.77 2.55
CA LEU A 12 6.24 -13.80 2.72
C LEU A 12 5.63 -14.14 1.37
N ASN A 13 5.61 -15.43 1.04
CA ASN A 13 5.23 -15.94 -0.28
C ASN A 13 4.05 -16.93 -0.23
N ALA A 14 3.35 -17.01 0.90
CA ALA A 14 2.22 -17.90 1.17
C ALA A 14 2.57 -19.41 1.13
N LYS A 15 3.85 -19.78 1.33
CA LYS A 15 4.28 -21.19 1.34
C LYS A 15 4.26 -21.81 2.74
N GLN A 16 4.51 -21.03 3.79
CA GLN A 16 4.68 -21.55 5.16
C GLN A 16 3.82 -20.78 6.15
N HIS A 17 2.55 -21.15 6.24
CA HIS A 17 1.55 -20.39 7.02
C HIS A 17 1.91 -20.18 8.50
N LYS A 18 2.48 -21.18 9.19
CA LYS A 18 2.85 -21.04 10.61
C LYS A 18 3.93 -20.00 10.84
N SER A 19 5.04 -20.09 10.10
CA SER A 19 6.14 -19.15 10.22
C SER A 19 5.75 -17.75 9.73
N GLU A 20 4.93 -17.67 8.68
CA GLU A 20 4.42 -16.39 8.17
C GLU A 20 3.54 -15.67 9.20
N ALA A 21 2.68 -16.41 9.92
CA ALA A 21 1.87 -15.83 10.99
C ALA A 21 2.75 -15.20 12.09
N GLU A 22 3.85 -15.84 12.47
CA GLU A 22 4.79 -15.28 13.46
C GLU A 22 5.50 -14.02 12.97
N VAL A 23 5.80 -13.93 11.68
CA VAL A 23 6.38 -12.72 11.08
C VAL A 23 5.35 -11.60 11.03
N VAL A 24 4.11 -11.90 10.62
CA VAL A 24 3.03 -10.92 10.50
C VAL A 24 2.62 -10.38 11.86
N ALA A 25 2.55 -11.23 12.89
CA ALA A 25 2.27 -10.81 14.26
C ALA A 25 3.30 -9.80 14.79
N ARG A 26 4.54 -9.85 14.28
CA ARG A 26 5.63 -8.92 14.62
C ARG A 26 5.79 -7.75 13.64
N ALA A 27 4.96 -7.67 12.60
CA ALA A 27 5.08 -6.63 11.58
C ALA A 27 4.76 -5.21 12.10
N GLY A 28 4.05 -5.10 13.23
CA GLY A 28 3.74 -3.81 13.86
C GLY A 28 4.81 -3.28 14.81
N GLN A 29 5.99 -3.89 14.87
CA GLN A 29 7.10 -3.45 15.73
C GLN A 29 7.96 -2.37 15.05
N LYS A 30 8.66 -1.57 15.86
CA LYS A 30 9.48 -0.46 15.34
C LYS A 30 10.54 -0.97 14.37
N GLY A 31 10.60 -0.37 13.18
CA GLY A 31 11.57 -0.73 12.13
C GLY A 31 11.28 -2.05 11.42
N ALA A 32 10.16 -2.71 11.70
CA ALA A 32 9.76 -3.90 10.97
C ALA A 32 9.34 -3.54 9.54
N VAL A 33 9.93 -4.22 8.57
CA VAL A 33 9.54 -4.14 7.15
C VAL A 33 9.18 -5.54 6.67
N THR A 34 7.96 -5.70 6.19
CA THR A 34 7.46 -6.99 5.71
C THR A 34 6.92 -6.81 4.30
N ILE A 35 7.44 -7.61 3.38
CA ILE A 35 6.94 -7.74 2.02
C ILE A 35 6.09 -9.00 1.98
N ALA A 36 4.86 -8.87 1.52
CA ALA A 36 3.91 -9.98 1.46
C ALA A 36 3.23 -10.00 0.10
N THR A 37 2.98 -11.20 -0.43
CA THR A 37 2.00 -11.38 -1.50
C THR A 37 0.59 -11.23 -0.93
N ASN A 38 -0.40 -10.95 -1.79
CA ASN A 38 -1.80 -10.70 -1.40
C ASN A 38 -2.40 -11.74 -0.43
N MET A 39 -1.92 -12.98 -0.47
CA MET A 39 -2.43 -14.10 0.33
C MET A 39 -1.67 -14.35 1.65
N ALA A 40 -0.45 -13.84 1.78
CA ALA A 40 0.39 -14.14 2.94
C ALA A 40 -0.12 -13.42 4.20
N GLY A 41 -0.10 -14.11 5.35
CA GLY A 41 -0.55 -13.51 6.62
C GLY A 41 -2.07 -13.28 6.73
N ARG A 42 -2.88 -13.92 5.88
CA ARG A 42 -4.34 -13.89 6.01
C ARG A 42 -4.77 -14.53 7.33
N GLY A 43 -5.65 -13.84 8.07
CA GLY A 43 -6.14 -14.30 9.37
C GLY A 43 -5.21 -13.99 10.55
N THR A 44 -4.04 -13.39 10.32
CA THR A 44 -3.14 -12.94 11.40
C THR A 44 -3.30 -11.45 11.65
N ASP A 45 -3.49 -11.08 12.92
CA ASP A 45 -3.58 -9.68 13.34
C ASP A 45 -2.20 -9.03 13.45
N ILE A 46 -2.12 -7.75 13.11
CA ILE A 46 -0.90 -6.94 13.24
C ILE A 46 -1.12 -5.96 14.39
N LYS A 47 -0.52 -6.26 15.55
CA LYS A 47 -0.59 -5.38 16.71
C LYS A 47 0.56 -4.38 16.68
N LEU A 48 0.24 -3.11 16.86
CA LEU A 48 1.23 -2.06 16.99
C LEU A 48 2.02 -2.24 18.29
N GLY A 49 3.35 -2.17 18.18
CA GLY A 49 4.24 -2.17 19.34
C GLY A 49 4.15 -0.87 20.15
N GLN A 50 4.82 -0.85 21.29
CA GLN A 50 4.92 0.35 22.14
C GLN A 50 5.55 1.52 21.36
N GLY A 51 4.94 2.71 21.43
CA GLY A 51 5.50 3.91 20.79
C GLY A 51 5.22 4.04 19.29
N ILE A 52 4.49 3.10 18.68
CA ILE A 52 4.23 3.10 17.23
C ILE A 52 3.03 3.96 16.86
N LYS A 53 2.03 4.07 17.73
CA LYS A 53 0.86 4.91 17.49
C LYS A 53 1.28 6.37 17.36
N GLU A 54 2.20 6.80 18.20
CA GLU A 54 2.79 8.14 18.23
C GLU A 54 3.63 8.45 16.98
N LEU A 55 4.09 7.42 16.25
CA LEU A 55 4.82 7.53 14.99
C LEU A 55 3.90 7.51 13.75
N GLY A 56 2.58 7.50 13.93
CA GLY A 56 1.60 7.44 12.84
C GLY A 56 1.13 6.02 12.49
N GLY A 57 1.56 5.01 13.24
CA GLY A 57 1.04 3.65 13.14
C GLY A 57 1.58 2.82 11.97
N LEU A 58 0.76 1.89 11.47
CA LEU A 58 1.16 0.97 10.40
C LEU A 58 0.98 1.62 9.03
N HIS A 59 2.04 1.59 8.21
CA HIS A 59 1.99 1.99 6.81
C HIS A 59 1.87 0.77 5.89
N ILE A 60 0.81 0.76 5.09
CA ILE A 60 0.57 -0.25 4.06
C ILE A 60 0.86 0.35 2.70
N ILE A 61 1.72 -0.32 1.93
CA ILE A 61 2.08 0.08 0.58
C ILE A 61 1.66 -1.04 -0.37
N GLY A 62 0.72 -0.72 -1.26
CA GLY A 62 0.41 -1.57 -2.41
C GLY A 62 1.25 -1.15 -3.61
N THR A 63 1.89 -2.12 -4.27
CA THR A 63 2.69 -1.88 -5.48
C THR A 63 1.94 -2.23 -6.77
N GLU A 64 0.71 -2.73 -6.64
CA GLU A 64 -0.18 -3.12 -7.73
C GLU A 64 -1.62 -2.95 -7.25
N ARG A 65 -2.56 -2.93 -8.20
CA ARG A 65 -4.00 -3.03 -7.92
C ARG A 65 -4.50 -4.37 -8.41
N HIS A 66 -5.36 -4.99 -7.60
CA HIS A 66 -6.05 -6.20 -8.04
C HIS A 66 -7.26 -5.83 -8.91
N GLU A 67 -7.63 -6.68 -9.87
CA GLU A 67 -8.90 -6.59 -10.61
C GLU A 67 -10.13 -6.51 -9.68
N SER A 68 -9.99 -7.01 -8.45
CA SER A 68 -11.04 -7.06 -7.46
C SER A 68 -10.71 -6.05 -6.36
N ARG A 69 -11.47 -4.95 -6.33
CA ARG A 69 -11.39 -3.92 -5.28
C ARG A 69 -11.45 -4.50 -3.86
N ARG A 70 -12.14 -5.63 -3.69
CA ARG A 70 -12.24 -6.33 -2.41
C ARG A 70 -10.88 -6.79 -1.87
N ILE A 71 -9.93 -7.14 -2.73
CA ILE A 71 -8.59 -7.54 -2.31
C ILE A 71 -7.81 -6.32 -1.83
N ASP A 72 -7.89 -5.21 -2.56
CA ASP A 72 -7.24 -3.95 -2.17
C ASP A 72 -7.79 -3.40 -0.85
N LEU A 73 -9.11 -3.46 -0.65
CA LEU A 73 -9.75 -3.06 0.61
C LEU A 73 -9.30 -3.94 1.79
N GLN A 74 -9.07 -5.24 1.56
CA GLN A 74 -8.51 -6.13 2.58
C GLN A 74 -7.07 -5.75 2.93
N LEU A 75 -6.27 -5.30 1.96
CA LEU A 75 -4.92 -4.81 2.20
C LEU A 75 -4.95 -3.51 3.02
N ARG A 76 -5.81 -2.54 2.64
CA ARG A 76 -6.02 -1.28 3.38
C ARG A 76 -6.46 -1.53 4.82
N GLY A 77 -7.36 -2.49 5.04
CA GLY A 77 -7.86 -2.85 6.37
C GLY A 77 -6.83 -3.48 7.32
N ARG A 78 -5.58 -3.67 6.88
CA ARG A 78 -4.48 -4.10 7.75
C ARG A 78 -3.94 -2.97 8.61
N SER A 79 -4.00 -1.73 8.14
CA SER A 79 -3.74 -0.52 8.94
C SER A 79 -5.03 -0.01 9.59
N GLY A 80 -4.89 0.85 10.60
CA GLY A 80 -6.05 1.58 11.14
C GLY A 80 -7.01 0.75 12.00
N ARG A 81 -6.59 -0.43 12.49
CA ARG A 81 -7.48 -1.30 13.27
C ARG A 81 -7.83 -0.67 14.61
N GLN A 82 -9.09 -0.79 15.01
CA GLN A 82 -9.59 -0.29 16.32
C GLN A 82 -9.35 1.22 16.53
N GLY A 83 -9.31 2.01 15.46
CA GLY A 83 -9.04 3.44 15.55
C GLY A 83 -7.57 3.80 15.78
N ASP A 84 -6.65 2.81 15.67
CA ASP A 84 -5.22 3.09 15.64
C ASP A 84 -4.88 3.99 14.44
N PRO A 85 -3.87 4.87 14.56
CA PRO A 85 -3.38 5.59 13.40
C PRO A 85 -2.79 4.60 12.38
N GLY A 86 -2.85 4.96 11.12
CA GLY A 86 -2.28 4.16 10.05
C GLY A 86 -2.52 4.81 8.70
N PHE A 87 -1.75 4.36 7.71
CA PHE A 87 -1.80 4.93 6.38
C PHE A 87 -1.75 3.82 5.34
N SER A 88 -2.51 3.97 4.26
CA SER A 88 -2.46 3.05 3.12
C SER A 88 -2.28 3.84 1.84
N ARG A 89 -1.22 3.53 1.09
CA ARG A 89 -0.95 4.14 -0.22
C ARG A 89 -0.70 3.05 -1.25
N PHE A 90 -1.14 3.30 -2.47
CA PHE A 90 -0.89 2.42 -3.60
C PHE A 90 -0.14 3.20 -4.67
N TYR A 91 0.87 2.53 -5.22
CA TYR A 91 1.61 3.00 -6.38
C TYR A 91 1.20 2.13 -7.56
N LEU A 92 0.96 2.77 -8.70
CA LEU A 92 0.53 2.14 -9.95
C LEU A 92 1.43 2.64 -11.06
N SER A 93 1.78 1.76 -11.99
CA SER A 93 2.40 2.13 -13.25
C SER A 93 1.38 2.10 -14.37
N LEU A 94 1.55 2.97 -15.37
CA LEU A 94 0.78 2.90 -16.62
C LEU A 94 1.03 1.58 -17.36
N GLU A 95 2.18 0.96 -17.13
CA GLU A 95 2.56 -0.31 -17.75
C GLU A 95 1.89 -1.53 -17.10
N ASP A 96 1.24 -1.37 -15.94
CA ASP A 96 0.63 -2.46 -15.19
C ASP A 96 -0.50 -3.14 -15.98
N ASP A 97 -0.64 -4.45 -15.81
CA ASP A 97 -1.63 -5.27 -16.54
C ASP A 97 -3.06 -4.75 -16.40
N LEU A 98 -3.40 -4.19 -15.23
CA LEU A 98 -4.70 -3.58 -15.00
C LEU A 98 -4.91 -2.33 -15.87
N MET A 99 -3.92 -1.46 -15.96
CA MET A 99 -4.00 -0.23 -16.77
C MET A 99 -4.07 -0.54 -18.26
N ARG A 100 -3.45 -1.64 -18.71
CA ARG A 100 -3.59 -2.15 -20.08
C ARG A 100 -5.02 -2.54 -20.41
N LEU A 101 -5.75 -3.15 -19.46
CA LEU A 101 -7.17 -3.49 -19.64
C LEU A 101 -8.07 -2.24 -19.69
N PHE A 102 -7.66 -1.15 -19.05
CA PHE A 102 -8.34 0.15 -19.06
C PHE A 102 -7.85 1.11 -20.14
N SER A 103 -6.97 0.65 -21.05
CA SER A 103 -6.53 1.37 -22.26
C SER A 103 -7.66 1.53 -23.30
N SER A 104 -8.83 1.93 -22.84
CA SER A 104 -9.85 2.52 -23.69
C SER A 104 -9.35 3.87 -24.19
N ASP A 105 -9.66 4.22 -25.44
CA ASP A 105 -9.32 5.52 -26.06
C ASP A 105 -9.73 6.72 -25.19
N ARG A 106 -10.70 6.52 -24.28
CA ARG A 106 -11.19 7.53 -23.33
C ARG A 106 -10.22 7.82 -22.18
N VAL A 107 -9.52 6.82 -21.65
CA VAL A 107 -8.56 7.05 -20.55
C VAL A 107 -7.28 7.67 -21.11
N ALA A 108 -6.83 7.21 -22.29
CA ALA A 108 -5.71 7.82 -23.01
C ALA A 108 -5.97 9.31 -23.32
N SER A 109 -7.14 9.64 -23.85
CA SER A 109 -7.50 11.04 -24.16
C SER A 109 -7.68 11.94 -22.93
N ILE A 110 -8.00 11.39 -21.76
CA ILE A 110 -8.02 12.12 -20.49
C ILE A 110 -6.58 12.36 -20.00
N MET A 111 -5.71 11.35 -20.10
CA MET A 111 -4.29 11.47 -19.73
C MET A 111 -3.56 12.51 -20.60
N ASP A 112 -3.79 12.47 -21.91
CA ASP A 112 -3.24 13.44 -22.87
C ASP A 112 -3.70 14.88 -22.57
N ARG A 113 -4.98 15.06 -22.18
CA ARG A 113 -5.51 16.38 -21.80
C ARG A 113 -5.01 16.89 -20.47
N MET A 114 -4.69 16.00 -19.53
CA MET A 114 -4.24 16.37 -18.19
C MET A 114 -2.72 16.62 -18.12
N GLY A 115 -1.98 16.44 -19.22
CA GLY A 115 -0.55 16.75 -19.29
C GLY A 115 0.28 15.99 -18.26
N ILE A 116 -0.17 14.77 -17.92
CA ILE A 116 0.45 13.95 -16.87
C ILE A 116 1.80 13.46 -17.42
N GLU A 117 2.88 14.09 -16.97
CA GLU A 117 4.23 13.60 -17.25
C GLU A 117 4.42 12.21 -16.60
N GLU A 118 5.05 11.30 -17.35
CA GLU A 118 5.38 9.94 -16.90
C GLU A 118 6.17 10.00 -15.59
N GLY A 119 5.51 9.74 -14.46
CA GLY A 119 6.22 9.75 -13.18
C GLY A 119 5.37 9.55 -11.95
N GLU A 120 4.29 10.32 -11.76
CA GLU A 120 3.46 10.22 -10.55
C GLU A 120 2.00 10.62 -10.81
N VAL A 121 1.09 9.64 -10.73
CA VAL A 121 -0.36 9.90 -10.68
C VAL A 121 -0.85 9.64 -9.26
N ASN A 122 -1.15 10.70 -8.52
CA ASN A 122 -1.73 10.60 -7.18
C ASN A 122 -3.26 10.50 -7.29
N PHE A 123 -3.79 9.28 -7.35
CA PHE A 123 -5.21 9.04 -7.14
C PHE A 123 -5.47 8.92 -5.63
N SER A 124 -5.83 10.03 -4.97
CA SER A 124 -6.49 9.94 -3.67
C SER A 124 -8.00 9.77 -3.90
N GLU A 125 -8.54 8.62 -3.52
CA GLU A 125 -9.96 8.51 -3.21
C GLU A 125 -10.11 8.90 -1.74
N ASP A 126 -9.98 10.19 -1.45
CA ASP A 126 -10.39 10.76 -0.18
C ASP A 126 -11.92 10.88 -0.22
N GLY A 127 -12.56 9.75 0.09
CA GLY A 127 -13.96 9.70 0.47
C GLY A 127 -14.12 10.03 1.95
N ASP A 128 -13.72 11.23 2.34
CA ASP A 128 -14.27 12.02 3.45
C ASP A 128 -13.68 13.43 3.32
N GLU A 129 -14.54 14.43 3.44
CA GLU A 129 -14.33 15.84 3.09
C GLU A 129 -13.00 16.47 3.56
N GLY A 130 -12.41 17.33 2.71
CA GLY A 130 -11.61 18.46 3.16
C GLY A 130 -10.14 18.48 2.71
N ASP A 131 -9.80 19.53 1.95
CA ASP A 131 -8.47 20.08 1.73
C ASP A 131 -7.53 19.39 0.72
N ILE A 132 -7.72 19.76 -0.55
CA ILE A 132 -6.65 19.79 -1.55
C ILE A 132 -5.60 20.82 -1.11
N LYS A 133 -4.54 20.37 -0.44
CA LYS A 133 -3.33 21.20 -0.26
C LYS A 133 -2.38 20.98 -1.43
N CYS A 134 -2.48 21.84 -2.44
CA CYS A 134 -1.34 22.18 -3.27
C CYS A 134 -0.30 22.83 -2.36
N THR A 135 0.86 22.19 -2.19
CA THR A 135 2.06 22.88 -1.71
C THR A 135 3.06 22.87 -2.84
N GLU A 136 3.21 24.03 -3.49
CA GLU A 136 4.32 24.29 -4.39
C GLU A 136 5.60 24.24 -3.56
N LYS A 137 6.55 23.39 -3.96
CA LYS A 137 7.92 23.48 -3.45
C LYS A 137 8.57 24.67 -4.15
N SER A 138 8.84 25.74 -3.39
CA SER A 138 9.92 26.70 -3.66
C SER A 138 11.19 26.22 -2.97
#